data_AF-A0A6U3XAB7-F1
#
_entry.id   AF-A0A6U3XAB7-F1
#
_cell.length_a   1.000
_cell.length_b   1.000
_cell.length_c   1.000
_cell.angle_alpha   90.00
_cell.angle_beta   90.00
_cell.angle_gamma   90.00
#
_symmetry.space_group_name_H-M   'P 1'
#
loop_
_entity.id
_entity.type
_entity.pdbx_description
1 polymer ?
#
loop_
_entity_poly.entity_id
_entity_poly.type
_entity_poly.pdbx_seq_one_letter_code
_entity_poly.pdbx_strand_id
1 'polypeptide(L)'
;MSRAFSPPDTLSKENIRQIADVRRDIWTNGFYGLFVGAASGYLIHSASKFIHNRMSDSAKLKLHAPGDIPIKFSRNTAFLCVMVGGAVGSFTMATAAGKNSVHNLHDIYEVGKTPAGTEYQKSLQRAQMREEEIKERERRRLLRRASVQKRLEEGHALSDSHGGHWVENTENNVTTSADK
;
A
#
# COMPACT_ATOMS: atom_id res chain seq x y z
N MET A 1 12.19 -8.86 2.50
CA MET A 1 11.31 -7.99 1.68
C MET A 1 12.11 -7.57 0.45
N SER A 2 11.61 -7.83 -0.77
CA SER A 2 12.32 -7.51 -2.01
C SER A 2 12.58 -6.01 -2.14
N ARG A 3 13.83 -5.61 -2.41
CA ARG A 3 14.35 -4.24 -2.63
C ARG A 3 13.70 -3.44 -3.79
N ALA A 4 12.57 -3.89 -4.34
CA ALA A 4 12.01 -3.36 -5.58
C ALA A 4 11.17 -2.08 -5.43
N PHE A 5 11.03 -1.54 -4.22
CA PHE A 5 10.30 -0.29 -3.99
C PHE A 5 11.05 0.57 -2.98
N SER A 6 11.57 1.70 -3.46
CA SER A 6 12.11 2.77 -2.63
C SER A 6 11.01 3.83 -2.49
N PRO A 7 10.15 3.76 -1.46
CA PRO A 7 9.10 4.76 -1.30
C PRO A 7 9.74 6.15 -1.14
N PRO A 8 9.15 7.20 -1.71
CA PRO A 8 9.57 8.56 -1.43
C PRO A 8 9.45 8.85 0.08
N ASP A 9 10.41 9.62 0.61
CA ASP A 9 10.47 9.97 2.05
C ASP A 9 9.26 10.75 2.56
N THR A 10 8.40 11.23 1.65
CA THR A 10 7.14 11.91 1.96
C THR A 10 6.01 10.99 2.36
N LEU A 11 6.14 9.67 2.15
CA LEU A 11 5.11 8.68 2.52
C LEU A 11 5.28 8.22 3.97
N SER A 12 4.17 8.21 4.71
CA SER A 12 4.12 7.62 6.04
C SER A 12 4.39 6.10 5.97
N LYS A 13 4.93 5.53 7.06
CA LYS A 13 5.13 4.08 7.17
C LYS A 13 3.84 3.28 6.99
N GLU A 14 2.70 3.86 7.36
CA GLU A 14 1.39 3.23 7.23
C GLU A 14 0.95 3.18 5.76
N ASN A 15 1.13 4.27 5.02
CA ASN A 15 0.82 4.31 3.59
C ASN A 15 1.68 3.31 2.80
N ILE A 16 2.95 3.14 3.19
CA ILE A 16 3.84 2.15 2.59
C ILE A 16 3.32 0.72 2.81
N ARG A 17 2.80 0.42 4.02
CA ARG A 17 2.20 -0.88 4.32
C ARG A 17 0.93 -1.11 3.51
N GLN A 18 0.05 -0.12 3.45
CA GLN A 18 -1.17 -0.19 2.65
C GLN A 18 -0.89 -0.47 1.17
N ILE A 19 0.08 0.21 0.55
CA ILE A 19 0.51 -0.09 -0.83
C ILE A 19 1.02 -1.54 -0.95
N ALA A 20 1.83 -1.99 0.01
CA ALA A 20 2.39 -3.33 -0.01
C ALA A 20 1.30 -4.41 0.12
N ASP A 21 0.29 -4.17 0.94
CA ASP A 21 -0.84 -5.08 1.13
C ASP A 21 -1.74 -5.11 -0.10
N VAL A 22 -2.08 -3.96 -0.69
CA VAL A 22 -2.83 -3.89 -1.96
C VAL A 22 -2.09 -4.65 -3.07
N ARG A 23 -0.77 -4.44 -3.19
CA ARG A 23 0.04 -5.18 -4.17
C ARG A 23 0.00 -6.68 -3.92
N ARG A 24 0.11 -7.11 -2.65
CA ARG A 24 0.06 -8.52 -2.28
C ARG A 24 -1.29 -9.10 -2.68
N ASP A 25 -2.38 -8.41 -2.40
CA ASP A 25 -3.74 -8.85 -2.73
C ASP A 25 -3.96 -8.98 -4.23
N ILE A 26 -3.48 -8.03 -5.03
CA ILE A 26 -3.56 -8.13 -6.50
C ILE A 26 -2.78 -9.36 -7.00
N TRP A 27 -1.60 -9.62 -6.43
CA TRP A 27 -0.78 -10.77 -6.80
C TRP A 27 -1.39 -12.11 -6.37
N THR A 28 -1.90 -12.21 -5.14
CA THR A 28 -2.53 -13.45 -4.63
C THR A 28 -3.79 -13.77 -5.41
N ASN A 29 -4.65 -12.78 -5.68
CA ASN A 29 -5.83 -12.95 -6.51
C ASN A 29 -5.48 -13.24 -7.97
N GLY A 30 -4.43 -12.62 -8.52
CA GLY A 30 -3.93 -12.95 -9.86
C GLY A 30 -3.46 -14.40 -9.96
N PHE A 31 -2.72 -14.91 -8.98
CA PHE A 31 -2.33 -16.32 -8.95
C PHE A 31 -3.52 -17.26 -8.77
N TYR A 32 -4.47 -16.92 -7.91
CA TYR A 32 -5.69 -17.71 -7.75
C TYR A 32 -6.49 -17.76 -9.06
N GLY A 33 -6.65 -16.61 -9.72
CA GLY A 33 -7.24 -16.51 -11.04
C GLY A 33 -6.50 -17.30 -12.10
N LEU A 34 -5.16 -17.37 -12.04
CA LEU A 34 -4.36 -18.20 -12.93
C LEU A 34 -4.71 -19.67 -12.79
N PHE A 35 -4.77 -20.20 -11.57
CA PHE A 35 -5.10 -21.62 -11.35
C PHE A 35 -6.54 -21.96 -11.72
N VAL A 36 -7.50 -21.13 -11.31
CA VAL A 36 -8.92 -21.31 -11.66
C VAL A 36 -9.14 -21.20 -13.16
N GLY A 37 -8.50 -20.20 -13.79
CA GLY A 37 -8.53 -20.00 -15.24
C GLY A 37 -7.86 -21.13 -16.03
N ALA A 38 -6.75 -21.67 -15.53
CA ALA A 38 -6.08 -22.82 -16.12
C ALA A 38 -6.96 -24.08 -16.07
N ALA A 39 -7.58 -24.34 -14.92
CA ALA A 39 -8.51 -25.45 -14.74
C ALA A 39 -9.75 -25.31 -15.65
N SER A 40 -10.34 -24.12 -15.73
CA SER A 40 -11.48 -23.86 -16.61
C SER A 40 -11.10 -23.99 -18.09
N GLY A 41 -9.92 -23.52 -18.49
CA GLY A 41 -9.37 -23.70 -19.83
C GLY A 41 -9.21 -25.18 -20.22
N TYR A 42 -8.75 -26.01 -19.29
CA TYR A 42 -8.67 -27.47 -19.50
C TYR A 42 -10.04 -28.13 -19.63
N LEU A 43 -11.01 -27.73 -18.80
CA LEU A 43 -12.39 -28.22 -18.88
C LEU A 43 -13.04 -27.83 -20.21
N ILE A 44 -12.85 -26.59 -20.66
CA ILE A 44 -13.32 -26.12 -21.97
C ILE A 44 -12.72 -26.97 -23.08
N HIS A 45 -11.40 -27.21 -23.07
CA HIS A 45 -10.76 -28.07 -24.06
C HIS A 45 -11.35 -29.50 -24.08
N SER A 46 -11.57 -30.08 -22.90
CA SER A 46 -12.14 -31.42 -22.75
C SER A 46 -13.58 -31.49 -23.26
N ALA A 47 -14.40 -30.49 -22.93
CA ALA A 47 -15.76 -30.36 -23.43
C ALA A 47 -15.78 -30.18 -24.95
N SER A 48 -14.94 -29.30 -25.51
CA SER A 48 -14.82 -29.09 -26.95
C SER A 48 -14.42 -30.36 -27.69
N LYS A 49 -13.47 -31.14 -27.15
CA LYS A 49 -13.06 -32.43 -27.72
C LYS A 49 -14.21 -33.45 -27.68
N PHE A 50 -14.94 -33.52 -26.56
CA PHE A 50 -16.09 -34.41 -26.42
C PHE A 50 -17.19 -34.07 -27.43
N ILE A 51 -17.54 -32.79 -27.57
CA ILE A 51 -18.54 -32.33 -28.54
C ILE A 51 -18.07 -32.62 -29.96
N HIS A 52 -16.80 -32.33 -30.30
CA HIS A 52 -16.25 -32.61 -31.63
C HIS A 52 -16.34 -34.11 -31.98
N ASN A 53 -16.04 -35.00 -31.04
CA ASN A 53 -16.14 -36.44 -31.24
C ASN A 53 -17.58 -36.93 -31.43
N ARG A 54 -18.56 -36.19 -30.88
CA ARG A 54 -19.99 -36.53 -30.95
C ARG A 54 -20.71 -35.91 -32.16
N MET A 55 -20.14 -34.89 -32.80
CA MET A 55 -20.72 -34.28 -33.99
C MET A 55 -20.66 -35.24 -35.19
N SER A 56 -21.74 -35.28 -35.98
CA SER A 56 -21.77 -36.00 -37.25
C SER A 56 -20.84 -35.35 -38.26
N ASP A 57 -20.34 -36.13 -39.22
CA ASP A 57 -19.39 -35.63 -40.22
C ASP A 57 -19.99 -34.54 -41.12
N SER A 58 -21.32 -34.55 -41.31
CA SER A 58 -22.05 -33.46 -41.99
C SER A 58 -22.06 -32.15 -41.19
N ALA A 59 -22.08 -32.22 -39.85
CA ALA A 59 -21.99 -31.04 -38.99
C ALA A 59 -20.55 -30.49 -38.94
N LYS A 60 -19.54 -31.37 -38.92
CA LYS A 60 -18.13 -30.99 -39.04
C LYS A 60 -17.82 -30.33 -40.37
N LEU A 61 -18.44 -30.79 -41.46
CA LEU A 61 -18.28 -30.21 -42.80
C LEU A 61 -18.92 -28.81 -42.89
N LYS A 62 -20.08 -28.59 -42.25
CA LYS A 62 -20.74 -27.26 -42.19
C LYS A 62 -20.01 -26.24 -41.33
N LEU A 63 -19.25 -26.72 -40.34
CA LEU A 63 -18.40 -25.89 -39.48
C LEU A 63 -17.09 -25.48 -40.13
N HIS A 64 -16.66 -26.15 -41.21
CA HIS A 64 -15.52 -25.72 -42.02
C HIS A 64 -16.01 -24.80 -43.14
N ALA A 65 -15.66 -23.51 -43.07
CA ALA A 65 -15.74 -22.64 -44.22
C ALA A 65 -14.65 -23.03 -45.25
N PRO A 66 -14.86 -22.76 -46.55
CA PRO A 66 -13.82 -22.98 -47.56
C PRO A 66 -12.61 -22.10 -47.25
N GLY A 67 -11.55 -22.70 -46.72
CA GLY A 67 -10.32 -22.03 -46.25
C GLY A 67 -9.93 -22.31 -44.80
N ASP A 68 -10.75 -23.03 -44.02
CA ASP A 68 -10.47 -23.28 -42.62
C ASP A 68 -9.37 -24.34 -42.37
N ILE A 69 -8.49 -24.03 -41.41
CA ILE A 69 -7.46 -24.93 -40.92
C ILE A 69 -8.15 -26.02 -40.09
N PRO A 70 -7.90 -27.32 -40.36
CA PRO A 70 -8.56 -28.40 -39.62
C PRO A 70 -8.24 -28.31 -38.12
N ILE A 71 -9.29 -28.15 -37.30
CA ILE A 71 -9.14 -28.02 -35.84
C ILE A 71 -8.71 -29.37 -35.26
N LYS A 72 -7.40 -29.55 -35.09
CA LYS A 72 -6.83 -30.75 -34.48
C LYS A 72 -6.70 -30.55 -32.98
N PHE A 73 -7.49 -31.29 -32.21
CA PHE A 73 -7.37 -31.35 -30.75
C PHE A 73 -6.12 -32.14 -30.35
N SER A 74 -5.00 -31.43 -30.20
CA SER A 74 -3.71 -31.98 -29.81
C SER A 74 -3.36 -31.63 -28.35
N ARG A 75 -2.31 -32.26 -27.80
CA ARG A 75 -1.78 -31.88 -26.47
C ARG A 75 -1.34 -30.40 -26.43
N ASN A 76 -0.84 -29.88 -27.55
CA ASN A 76 -0.44 -28.48 -27.66
C ASN A 76 -1.67 -27.55 -27.56
N THR A 77 -2.80 -27.96 -28.15
CA THR A 77 -4.06 -27.21 -28.06
C THR A 77 -4.60 -27.21 -26.63
N ALA A 78 -4.47 -28.32 -25.90
CA ALA A 78 -4.84 -28.38 -24.48
C ALA A 78 -3.97 -27.44 -23.63
N PHE A 79 -2.66 -27.46 -23.85
CA PHE A 79 -1.72 -26.56 -23.18
C PHE A 79 -2.03 -25.09 -23.50
N LEU A 80 -2.34 -24.77 -24.75
CA LEU A 80 -2.73 -23.43 -25.16
C LEU A 80 -4.02 -22.99 -24.45
N CYS A 81 -5.05 -23.83 -24.40
CA CYS A 81 -6.29 -23.52 -23.66
C CYS A 81 -6.03 -23.28 -22.17
N VAL A 82 -5.13 -24.05 -21.55
CA VAL A 82 -4.71 -23.86 -20.15
C VAL A 82 -3.99 -22.52 -19.96
N MET A 83 -3.04 -22.18 -20.84
CA MET A 83 -2.28 -20.93 -20.75
C MET A 83 -3.18 -19.71 -20.98
N VAL A 84 -4.06 -19.77 -21.99
CA VAL A 84 -5.01 -18.69 -22.30
C VAL A 84 -6.03 -18.56 -21.17
N GLY A 85 -6.62 -19.67 -20.71
CA GLY A 85 -7.55 -19.66 -19.59
C GLY A 85 -6.90 -19.09 -18.33
N GLY A 86 -5.68 -19.51 -18.00
CA GLY A 86 -4.93 -19.01 -16.86
C GLY A 86 -4.59 -17.51 -16.98
N ALA A 87 -4.17 -17.05 -18.15
CA ALA A 87 -3.89 -15.63 -18.38
C ALA A 87 -5.14 -14.76 -18.21
N VAL A 88 -6.27 -15.17 -18.80
CA VAL A 88 -7.55 -14.46 -18.67
C VAL A 88 -8.06 -14.50 -17.23
N GLY A 89 -8.00 -15.65 -16.58
CA GLY A 89 -8.39 -15.80 -15.16
C GLY A 89 -7.55 -14.92 -14.24
N SER A 90 -6.22 -14.92 -14.42
CA SER A 90 -5.30 -14.07 -13.68
C SER A 90 -5.62 -12.59 -13.87
N PHE A 91 -5.77 -12.14 -15.11
CA PHE A 91 -6.07 -10.75 -15.43
C PHE A 91 -7.40 -10.29 -14.83
N THR A 92 -8.46 -11.09 -14.98
CA THR A 92 -9.80 -10.74 -14.47
C THR A 92 -9.85 -10.66 -12.95
N MET A 93 -9.25 -11.62 -12.23
CA MET A 93 -9.21 -11.59 -10.77
C MET A 93 -8.28 -10.51 -10.23
N ALA A 94 -7.10 -10.30 -10.83
CA ALA A 94 -6.22 -9.20 -10.47
C ALA A 94 -6.91 -7.84 -10.68
N THR A 95 -7.69 -7.69 -11.77
CA THR A 95 -8.47 -6.47 -12.04
C THR A 95 -9.59 -6.27 -11.01
N ALA A 96 -10.31 -7.33 -10.65
CA ALA A 96 -11.37 -7.27 -9.65
C ALA A 96 -10.82 -6.89 -8.26
N ALA A 97 -9.71 -7.52 -7.84
CA ALA A 97 -9.01 -7.18 -6.60
C ALA A 97 -8.50 -5.73 -6.63
N GLY A 98 -7.90 -5.32 -7.75
CA GLY A 98 -7.46 -3.95 -7.98
C GLY A 98 -8.58 -2.94 -7.76
N LYS A 99 -9.75 -3.14 -8.39
CA LYS A 99 -10.92 -2.27 -8.21
C LYS A 99 -11.38 -2.19 -6.76
N ASN A 100 -11.45 -3.31 -6.05
CA ASN A 100 -11.89 -3.33 -4.65
C ASN A 100 -10.89 -2.60 -3.73
N SER A 101 -9.60 -2.65 -4.06
CA SER A 101 -8.53 -2.02 -3.29
C SER A 101 -8.34 -0.51 -3.55
N VAL A 102 -9.02 0.06 -4.56
CA VAL A 102 -8.86 1.49 -4.93
C VAL A 102 -9.18 2.43 -3.77
N HIS A 103 -10.18 2.09 -2.95
CA HIS A 103 -10.56 2.92 -1.80
C HIS A 103 -9.44 3.07 -0.78
N ASN A 104 -8.63 2.02 -0.57
CA ASN A 104 -7.49 2.04 0.36
C ASN A 104 -6.32 2.89 -0.17
N LEU A 105 -6.30 3.20 -1.47
CA LEU A 105 -5.26 4.01 -2.10
C LEU A 105 -5.67 5.48 -2.22
N HIS A 106 -6.92 5.83 -1.94
CA HIS A 106 -7.43 7.18 -2.15
C HIS A 106 -6.68 8.20 -1.30
N ASP A 107 -6.53 7.95 0.00
CA ASP A 107 -5.84 8.85 0.93
C ASP A 107 -4.37 9.04 0.53
N ILE A 108 -3.73 7.96 0.06
CA ILE A 108 -2.34 7.98 -0.41
C ILE A 108 -2.23 8.82 -1.69
N TYR A 109 -3.19 8.69 -2.59
CA TYR A 109 -3.24 9.46 -3.82
C TYR A 109 -3.45 10.95 -3.53
N GLU A 110 -4.33 11.30 -2.58
CA GLU A 110 -4.55 12.70 -2.20
C GLU A 110 -3.29 13.36 -1.62
N VAL A 111 -2.49 12.63 -0.85
CA VAL A 111 -1.20 13.11 -0.33
C VAL A 111 -0.19 13.34 -1.46
N GLY A 112 -0.19 12.49 -2.48
CA GLY A 112 0.73 12.60 -3.63
C GLY A 112 0.26 13.52 -4.75
N LYS A 113 -1.03 13.86 -4.79
CA LYS A 113 -1.64 14.67 -5.84
C LYS A 113 -1.08 16.09 -5.79
N THR A 114 -0.52 16.54 -6.90
CA THR A 114 -0.32 17.97 -7.10
C THR A 114 -1.70 18.62 -7.25
N PRO A 115 -2.04 19.64 -6.46
CA PRO A 115 -3.35 20.28 -6.58
C PRO A 115 -3.50 20.82 -8.01
N ALA A 116 -4.48 20.27 -8.72
CA ALA A 116 -4.88 20.78 -10.03
C ALA A 116 -5.49 22.16 -9.81
N GLY A 117 -4.84 23.20 -10.32
CA GLY A 117 -5.23 24.58 -10.12
C GLY A 117 -4.21 25.53 -10.74
N THR A 118 -4.64 26.76 -11.04
CA THR A 118 -3.73 27.82 -11.48
C THR A 118 -2.71 28.12 -10.37
N GLU A 119 -1.53 28.63 -10.71
CA GLU A 119 -0.49 29.02 -9.72
C GLU A 119 -1.07 29.94 -8.62
N TYR A 120 -2.02 30.79 -8.98
CA TYR A 120 -2.74 31.65 -8.05
C TYR A 120 -3.60 30.86 -7.05
N GLN A 121 -4.36 29.86 -7.49
CA GLN A 121 -5.14 29.02 -6.58
C GLN A 121 -4.25 28.22 -5.63
N LYS A 122 -3.10 27.74 -6.12
CA LYS A 122 -2.11 27.05 -5.28
C LYS A 122 -1.50 27.96 -4.23
N SER A 123 -1.18 29.21 -4.57
CA SER A 123 -0.62 30.18 -3.61
C SER A 123 -1.63 30.58 -2.55
N LEU A 124 -2.90 30.75 -2.93
CA LEU A 124 -4.02 31.03 -2.01
C LEU A 124 -4.25 29.89 -1.02
N GLN A 125 -4.28 28.65 -1.49
CA GLN A 125 -4.46 27.48 -0.63
C GLN A 125 -3.26 27.31 0.34
N ARG A 126 -2.03 27.58 -0.13
CA ARG A 126 -0.84 27.60 0.72
C ARG A 126 -0.83 28.75 1.73
N ALA A 127 -1.48 29.87 1.43
CA ALA A 127 -1.64 30.98 2.36
C ALA A 127 -2.66 30.62 3.46
N GLN A 128 -3.81 30.06 3.08
CA GLN A 128 -4.84 29.58 4.01
C GLN A 128 -4.31 28.52 4.98
N MET A 129 -3.61 27.50 4.48
CA MET A 129 -2.99 26.48 5.34
C MET A 129 -1.97 27.06 6.32
N ARG A 130 -1.18 28.08 5.88
CA ARG A 130 -0.25 28.78 6.77
C ARG A 130 -0.96 29.56 7.86
N GLU A 131 -2.08 30.21 7.55
CA GLU A 131 -2.89 30.92 8.55
C GLU A 131 -3.47 29.96 9.59
N GLU A 132 -3.98 28.80 9.18
CA GLU A 132 -4.48 27.78 10.10
C GLU A 132 -3.37 27.24 11.01
N GLU A 133 -2.18 26.98 10.46
CA GLU A 133 -1.03 26.53 11.23
C GLU A 133 -0.58 27.59 12.25
N ILE A 134 -0.62 28.87 11.89
CA ILE A 134 -0.32 29.99 12.79
C ILE A 134 -1.35 30.04 13.93
N LYS A 135 -2.65 29.96 13.62
CA LYS A 135 -3.73 29.94 14.63
C LYS A 135 -3.58 28.76 15.59
N GLU A 136 -3.24 27.58 15.07
CA GLU A 136 -3.00 26.38 15.87
C GLU A 136 -1.78 26.57 16.80
N ARG A 137 -0.68 27.17 16.30
CA ARG A 137 0.48 27.52 17.13
C ARG A 137 0.13 28.53 18.21
N GLU A 138 -0.68 29.54 17.90
CA GLU A 138 -1.14 30.53 18.88
C GLU A 138 -2.01 29.89 19.95
N ARG A 139 -2.95 29.02 19.56
CA ARG A 139 -3.77 28.25 20.50
C ARG A 139 -2.90 27.44 21.45
N ARG A 140 -1.87 26.75 20.94
CA ARG A 140 -0.90 26.01 21.78
C ARG A 140 -0.13 26.93 22.73
N ARG A 141 0.27 28.13 22.28
CA ARG A 141 0.92 29.13 23.14
C ARG A 141 -0.01 29.61 24.25
N LEU A 142 -1.27 29.88 23.94
CA LEU A 142 -2.27 30.29 24.93
C LEU A 142 -2.54 29.18 25.95
N LEU A 143 -2.67 27.93 25.50
CA LEU A 143 -2.84 26.79 26.40
C LEU A 143 -1.64 26.61 27.34
N ARG A 144 -0.41 26.78 26.84
CA ARG A 144 0.80 26.76 27.67
C ARG A 144 0.83 27.91 28.67
N ARG A 145 0.40 29.10 28.28
CA ARG A 145 0.32 30.25 29.21
C ARG A 145 -0.73 30.00 30.30
N ALA A 146 -1.91 29.51 29.92
CA ALA A 146 -2.98 29.18 30.85
C ALA A 146 -2.54 28.07 31.84
N SER A 147 -1.83 27.04 31.37
CA SER A 147 -1.32 26.00 32.26
C SER A 147 -0.23 26.49 33.21
N VAL A 148 0.65 27.40 32.77
CA VAL A 148 1.66 28.04 33.62
C VAL A 148 1.00 28.96 34.65
N GLN A 149 0.03 29.77 34.25
CA GLN A 149 -0.71 30.66 35.15
C GLN A 149 -1.45 29.86 36.23
N LYS A 150 -2.15 28.79 35.84
CA LYS A 150 -2.85 27.91 36.78
C LYS A 150 -1.89 27.34 37.84
N ARG A 151 -0.68 26.91 37.44
CA ARG A 151 0.34 26.41 38.38
C ARG A 151 0.84 27.49 39.35
N LEU A 152 0.97 28.73 38.90
CA LEU A 152 1.36 29.86 39.73
C LEU A 152 0.27 30.20 40.77
N GLU A 153 -1.01 30.19 40.36
CA GLU A 153 -2.15 30.45 41.25
C GLU A 153 -2.33 29.33 42.30
N GLU A 154 -2.09 28.07 41.92
CA GLU A 154 -2.14 26.91 42.83
C GLU A 154 -0.91 26.82 43.77
N GLY A 155 0.03 27.77 43.70
CA GLY A 155 1.18 27.87 44.60
C GLY A 155 2.24 26.78 44.39
N HIS A 156 2.19 26.05 43.28
CA HIS A 156 3.22 25.08 42.92
C HIS A 156 4.35 25.79 42.16
N ALA A 157 5.48 25.97 42.86
CA ALA A 157 6.67 26.63 42.31
C ALA A 157 7.17 25.91 41.04
N LEU A 158 7.47 26.69 40.00
CA LEU A 158 8.06 26.24 38.73
C LEU A 158 9.47 25.64 38.86
N SER A 159 10.05 25.61 40.06
CA SER A 159 11.46 25.32 40.30
C SER A 159 11.79 23.88 40.68
N ASP A 160 10.81 23.01 40.93
CA ASP A 160 11.10 21.66 41.47
C ASP A 160 11.33 20.58 40.39
N SER A 161 11.25 20.93 39.10
CA SER A 161 11.43 19.97 38.00
C SER A 161 12.81 19.98 37.34
N HIS A 162 13.77 20.74 37.87
CA HIS A 162 15.19 20.59 37.55
C HIS A 162 15.93 20.30 38.85
N GLY A 163 15.97 19.02 39.21
CA GLY A 163 16.87 18.47 40.23
C GLY A 163 18.33 18.67 39.80
N GLY A 164 18.81 19.90 39.91
CA GLY A 164 20.22 20.24 39.87
C GLY A 164 20.84 19.84 41.21
N HIS A 165 21.11 18.55 41.39
CA HIS A 165 22.15 18.14 42.32
C HIS A 165 23.48 18.63 41.73
N TRP A 166 23.95 19.79 42.20
CA TRP A 166 25.37 20.09 42.12
C TRP A 166 26.05 19.06 43.01
N VAL A 167 26.74 18.12 42.38
CA VAL A 167 27.62 17.18 43.09
C VAL A 167 28.66 18.05 43.81
N GLU A 168 28.51 18.22 45.12
CA GLU A 168 29.58 18.73 45.97
C GLU A 168 30.74 17.74 45.85
N ASN A 169 31.75 18.12 45.08
CA ASN A 169 33.05 17.45 45.10
C ASN A 169 33.59 17.59 46.52
N THR A 170 33.37 16.56 47.33
CA THR A 170 34.04 16.40 48.61
C THR A 170 35.50 16.15 48.28
N GLU A 171 36.31 17.21 48.38
CA GLU A 171 37.75 17.13 48.38
C GLU A 171 38.18 16.22 49.54
N ASN A 172 38.35 14.94 49.24
CA ASN A 172 39.02 14.00 50.13
C ASN A 172 40.51 14.38 50.14
N ASN A 173 40.83 15.26 51.09
CA ASN A 173 42.14 15.42 51.70
C ASN A 173 42.62 14.03 52.17
N VAL A 174 43.40 13.35 51.34
CA VAL A 174 44.25 12.24 51.78
C VAL A 174 45.57 12.86 52.21
N THR A 175 45.59 13.38 53.43
CA THR A 175 46.81 13.64 54.17
C THR A 175 47.21 12.38 54.94
N THR A 176 48.49 12.01 54.75
CA THR A 176 49.42 11.47 55.76
C THR A 176 49.20 10.07 56.34
N SER A 177 50.14 9.16 56.01
CA SER A 177 51.09 8.48 56.92
C SER A 177 51.75 7.35 56.11
N ALA A 178 53.02 7.37 55.72
CA ALA A 178 54.24 7.41 56.54
C ALA A 178 54.13 6.49 57.77
N ASP A 179 54.45 5.20 57.59
CA ASP A 179 55.33 4.48 58.52
C ASP A 179 55.75 3.09 57.99
N LYS A 180 57.09 2.91 58.00
CA LYS A 180 57.94 1.69 58.12
C LYS A 180 57.92 0.60 57.05
#